data_AF-A0A820AAP3-F1
#
_entry.id   AF-A0A820AAP3-F1
#
_cell.length_a   1.000
_cell.length_b   1.000
_cell.length_c   1.000
_cell.angle_alpha   90.00
_cell.angle_beta   90.00
_cell.angle_gamma   90.00
#
_symmetry.space_group_name_H-M   'P 1'
#
loop_
_entity.id
_entity.type
_entity.pdbx_description
1 polymer ?
#
loop_
_entity_poly.entity_id
_entity_poly.type
_entity_poly.pdbx_seq_one_letter_code
_entity_poly.pdbx_strand_id
1 'polypeptide(L)'
;MPTVILDPPSKNKTEEKQTTAGDNDDDEDHVTSAIRKTGCFQFHEKLQECYIEKKDWRHCSTEMQDFRRCMQKIQRTTVASSSSSSFAKQ
;
A
#
# COMPACT_ATOMS: atom_id res chain seq x y z
N MET A 1 28.36 33.66 -22.80
CA MET A 1 29.27 33.20 -21.72
C MET A 1 29.56 34.43 -20.85
N PRO A 2 29.48 34.41 -19.51
CA PRO A 2 30.02 33.37 -18.63
C PRO A 2 29.10 32.93 -17.46
N THR A 3 29.52 31.85 -16.80
CA THR A 3 29.01 31.26 -15.55
C THR A 3 29.37 32.11 -14.33
N VAL A 4 28.48 32.19 -13.33
CA VAL A 4 28.88 32.22 -11.91
C VAL A 4 27.84 31.48 -11.04
N ILE A 5 28.37 30.56 -10.25
CA ILE A 5 27.70 29.79 -9.19
C ILE A 5 27.56 30.69 -7.97
N LEU A 6 26.36 30.79 -7.39
CA LEU A 6 26.16 31.06 -5.97
C LEU A 6 25.07 30.13 -5.43
N ASP A 7 25.50 29.21 -4.59
CA ASP A 7 24.65 28.38 -3.74
C ASP A 7 24.30 29.17 -2.46
N PRO A 8 23.03 29.17 -2.00
CA PRO A 8 22.74 29.37 -0.59
C PRO A 8 21.67 28.36 -0.07
N PRO A 9 21.52 28.17 1.25
CA PRO A 9 21.92 26.94 1.91
C PRO A 9 20.76 26.16 2.55
N SER A 10 20.99 24.86 2.76
CA SER A 10 20.55 24.01 3.89
C SER A 10 19.19 24.32 4.56
N LYS A 11 18.18 23.49 4.29
CA LYS A 11 17.11 23.13 5.26
C LYS A 11 16.75 21.65 5.17
N ASN A 12 17.38 20.88 6.04
CA ASN A 12 16.89 19.64 6.62
C ASN A 12 15.42 19.70 7.09
N LYS A 13 14.52 18.88 6.53
CA LYS A 13 13.41 18.27 7.30
C LYS A 13 12.77 17.09 6.56
N THR A 14 12.73 15.97 7.27
CA THR A 14 11.85 14.78 7.16
C THR A 14 10.50 15.05 6.47
N GLU A 15 10.11 14.24 5.47
CA GLU A 15 8.97 13.28 5.51
C GLU A 15 8.63 12.73 4.08
N GLU A 16 8.51 11.39 3.99
CA GLU A 16 7.59 10.60 3.13
C GLU A 16 7.81 10.41 1.62
N LYS A 17 8.67 9.43 1.31
CA LYS A 17 8.36 8.16 0.60
C LYS A 17 7.05 8.13 -0.22
N GLN A 18 7.14 8.31 -1.54
CA GLN A 18 6.46 7.43 -2.51
C GLN A 18 7.08 7.53 -3.91
N THR A 19 8.29 7.02 -4.05
CA THR A 19 8.86 6.61 -5.33
C THR A 19 8.73 5.09 -5.45
N THR A 20 7.80 4.61 -6.26
CA THR A 20 7.90 3.27 -6.88
C THR A 20 7.26 3.33 -8.27
N ALA A 21 7.95 4.00 -9.19
CA ALA A 21 7.95 3.59 -10.58
C ALA A 21 9.10 2.59 -10.70
N GLY A 22 8.78 1.31 -10.55
CA GLY A 22 9.74 0.22 -10.52
C GLY A 22 9.00 -1.08 -10.66
N ASP A 23 9.05 -1.63 -11.86
CA ASP A 23 8.89 -3.05 -12.18
C ASP A 23 9.33 -3.93 -11.00
N ASN A 24 8.37 -4.59 -10.33
CA ASN A 24 8.66 -5.41 -9.16
C ASN A 24 7.68 -6.60 -9.11
N ASP A 25 7.96 -7.58 -9.97
CA ASP A 25 7.32 -8.89 -10.01
C ASP A 25 7.56 -9.70 -8.71
N ASP A 26 8.58 -9.32 -7.91
CA ASP A 26 8.95 -9.96 -6.63
C ASP A 26 8.15 -9.40 -5.43
N ASP A 27 7.74 -8.13 -5.47
CA ASP A 27 6.90 -7.50 -4.44
C ASP A 27 5.43 -7.94 -4.53
N GLU A 28 4.95 -8.39 -5.70
CA GLU A 28 3.60 -8.90 -5.87
C GLU A 28 3.38 -10.14 -4.99
N ASP A 29 4.38 -11.00 -4.81
CA ASP A 29 4.25 -12.23 -4.01
C ASP A 29 4.01 -11.97 -2.53
N HIS A 30 4.71 -11.00 -1.95
CA HIS A 30 4.56 -10.64 -0.54
C HIS A 30 3.18 -10.03 -0.26
N VAL A 31 2.75 -9.08 -1.11
CA VAL A 31 1.46 -8.39 -0.97
C VAL A 31 0.31 -9.35 -1.27
N THR A 32 0.38 -10.11 -2.37
CA THR A 32 -0.63 -11.09 -2.77
C THR A 32 -0.80 -12.18 -1.71
N SER A 33 0.30 -12.71 -1.18
CA SER A 33 0.25 -13.71 -0.11
C SER A 33 -0.38 -13.18 1.17
N ALA A 34 -0.08 -11.93 1.55
CA ALA A 34 -0.71 -11.28 2.69
C ALA A 34 -2.22 -11.12 2.45
N ILE A 35 -2.63 -10.65 1.28
CA ILE A 35 -4.04 -10.48 0.92
C ILE A 35 -4.79 -11.82 0.91
N ARG A 36 -4.20 -12.89 0.37
CA ARG A 36 -4.79 -14.24 0.39
C ARG A 36 -5.11 -14.72 1.80
N LYS A 37 -4.21 -14.48 2.76
CA LYS A 37 -4.43 -14.81 4.19
C LYS A 37 -5.60 -14.05 4.82
N THR A 38 -5.90 -12.86 4.32
CA THR A 38 -7.04 -12.05 4.82
C THR A 38 -8.40 -12.47 4.25
N GLY A 39 -8.44 -13.24 3.15
CA GLY A 39 -9.68 -13.56 2.43
C GLY A 39 -10.21 -12.42 1.55
N CYS A 40 -9.49 -11.30 1.43
CA CYS A 40 -9.85 -10.18 0.55
C CYS A 40 -9.29 -10.30 -0.87
N PHE A 41 -8.77 -11.46 -1.25
CA PHE A 41 -8.08 -11.70 -2.52
C PHE A 41 -8.94 -11.44 -3.75
N GLN A 42 -10.21 -11.80 -3.72
CA GLN A 42 -11.14 -11.55 -4.82
C GLN A 42 -11.24 -10.07 -5.22
N PHE A 43 -11.17 -9.14 -4.25
CA PHE A 43 -11.22 -7.71 -4.53
C PHE A 43 -9.90 -7.18 -5.08
N HIS A 44 -8.79 -7.79 -4.69
CA HIS A 44 -7.47 -7.50 -5.24
C HIS A 44 -7.37 -7.94 -6.71
N GLU A 45 -7.86 -9.13 -7.05
CA GLU A 45 -7.91 -9.59 -8.45
C GLU A 45 -8.78 -8.69 -9.33
N LYS A 46 -9.95 -8.26 -8.85
CA LYS A 46 -10.79 -7.29 -9.58
C LYS A 46 -10.10 -5.95 -9.81
N LEU A 47 -9.33 -5.48 -8.83
CA LEU A 47 -8.56 -4.24 -8.97
C LEU A 47 -7.44 -4.41 -10.00
N GLN A 48 -6.75 -5.56 -10.00
CA GLN A 48 -5.75 -5.91 -11.02
C GLN A 48 -6.38 -6.02 -12.40
N GLU A 49 -7.53 -6.69 -12.55
CA GLU A 49 -8.25 -6.80 -13.82
C GLU A 49 -8.64 -5.42 -14.38
N CYS A 50 -9.18 -4.53 -13.54
CA CYS A 50 -9.47 -3.16 -13.93
C CYS A 50 -8.21 -2.38 -14.36
N TYR A 51 -7.10 -2.56 -13.65
CA TYR A 51 -5.84 -1.94 -14.03
C TYR A 51 -5.25 -2.53 -15.32
N ILE A 52 -5.37 -3.83 -15.55
CA ILE A 52 -4.91 -4.47 -16.80
C ILE A 52 -5.75 -3.98 -17.99
N GLU A 53 -7.06 -3.85 -17.81
CA GLU A 53 -7.97 -3.36 -18.84
C GLU A 53 -7.78 -1.87 -19.13
N LYS A 54 -7.84 -1.02 -18.08
CA LYS A 54 -7.82 0.44 -18.24
C LYS A 54 -6.42 1.03 -18.28
N LYS A 55 -5.43 0.35 -17.68
CA LYS A 55 -4.07 0.87 -17.38
C LYS A 55 -4.08 2.20 -16.64
N ASP A 56 -5.18 2.51 -15.96
CA ASP A 56 -5.39 3.73 -15.21
C ASP A 56 -6.17 3.43 -13.93
N TRP A 57 -5.49 3.53 -12.79
CA TRP A 57 -6.06 3.27 -11.47
C TRP A 57 -7.17 4.27 -11.07
N ARG A 58 -7.23 5.46 -11.70
CA ARG A 58 -8.26 6.48 -11.39
C ARG A 58 -9.65 6.02 -11.78
N HIS A 59 -9.75 5.19 -12.83
CA HIS A 59 -11.01 4.60 -13.28
C HIS A 59 -11.43 3.39 -12.42
N CYS A 60 -10.53 2.85 -11.60
CA CYS A 60 -10.75 1.69 -10.72
C CYS A 60 -11.08 2.08 -9.28
N SER A 61 -11.67 3.26 -9.06
CA SER A 61 -11.98 3.78 -7.72
C SER A 61 -12.96 2.89 -6.96
N THR A 62 -13.93 2.29 -7.65
CA THR A 62 -14.92 1.38 -7.07
C THR A 62 -14.25 0.14 -6.51
N GLU A 63 -13.42 -0.53 -7.31
CA GLU A 63 -12.69 -1.75 -6.95
C GLU A 63 -11.73 -1.48 -5.79
N MET A 64 -11.09 -0.31 -5.79
CA MET A 64 -10.20 0.13 -4.70
C MET A 64 -10.98 0.34 -3.40
N GLN A 65 -12.20 0.89 -3.46
CA GLN A 65 -13.05 1.06 -2.28
C GLN A 65 -13.51 -0.28 -1.72
N ASP A 66 -13.90 -1.24 -2.56
CA ASP A 66 -14.32 -2.56 -2.10
C ASP A 66 -13.17 -3.33 -1.43
N PHE A 67 -11.97 -3.27 -2.03
CA PHE A 67 -10.77 -3.82 -1.41
C PHE A 67 -10.49 -3.20 -0.04
N ARG A 68 -10.58 -1.86 0.08
CA ARG A 68 -10.41 -1.14 1.35
C ARG A 68 -11.46 -1.55 2.39
N ARG A 69 -12.73 -1.68 2.01
CA ARG A 69 -13.81 -2.10 2.92
C ARG A 69 -13.55 -3.49 3.48
N CYS A 70 -13.11 -4.43 2.63
CA CYS A 70 -12.75 -5.77 3.07
C CYS A 70 -11.57 -5.73 4.05
N MET A 71 -10.50 -5.02 3.70
CA MET A 71 -9.32 -4.87 4.57
C MET A 71 -9.61 -4.19 5.90
N GLN A 72 -10.53 -3.21 5.93
CA GLN A 72 -10.98 -2.57 7.16
C GLN A 72 -11.72 -3.54 8.08
N LYS A 73 -12.54 -4.44 7.52
CA LYS A 73 -13.20 -5.50 8.28
C LYS A 73 -12.15 -6.43 8.91
N ILE A 74 -11.14 -6.80 8.14
CA ILE A 74 -10.05 -7.64 8.61
C ILE A 74 -9.23 -6.95 9.69
N GLN A 75 -8.85 -5.68 9.53
CA GLN A 75 -8.16 -4.93 10.58
C GLN A 75 -8.93 -4.95 11.91
N ARG A 76 -10.26 -4.88 11.89
CA ARG A 76 -11.08 -4.97 13.11
C ARG A 76 -11.12 -6.37 13.69
N THR A 77 -11.06 -7.42 12.88
CA THR A 77 -11.09 -8.82 13.34
C THR A 77 -9.72 -9.37 13.72
N THR A 78 -8.65 -8.98 13.01
CA THR A 78 -7.28 -9.44 13.28
C THR A 78 -6.71 -8.77 14.50
N VAL A 79 -7.04 -7.50 14.80
CA VAL A 79 -6.72 -6.92 16.11
C VAL A 79 -7.51 -7.59 17.23
N ALA A 80 -8.70 -8.16 16.98
CA ALA A 80 -9.41 -8.96 17.97
C ALA A 80 -8.72 -10.33 18.21
N SER A 81 -8.09 -10.91 17.19
CA SER A 81 -7.29 -12.14 17.32
C SER A 81 -5.84 -11.89 17.77
N SER A 82 -5.31 -10.67 17.65
CA SER A 82 -3.98 -10.28 18.15
C SER A 82 -4.01 -9.54 19.49
N SER A 83 -5.19 -9.21 20.03
CA SER A 83 -5.34 -8.62 21.37
C SER A 83 -5.15 -9.61 22.52
N SER A 84 -4.77 -10.87 22.25
CA SER A 84 -4.32 -11.79 23.32
C SER A 84 -2.84 -11.60 23.70
N SER A 85 -2.15 -10.56 23.21
CA SER A 85 -0.80 -10.23 23.67
C SER A 85 -0.74 -8.81 24.21
N SER A 86 -1.42 -8.59 25.33
CA SER A 86 -0.96 -7.64 26.33
C SER A 86 -1.35 -8.15 27.71
N PHE A 87 -0.31 -8.42 28.50
CA PHE A 87 -0.29 -8.28 29.97
C PHE A 87 -0.91 -9.41 30.82
N ALA A 88 -0.11 -10.46 31.08
CA ALA A 88 -0.17 -11.18 32.36
C ALA A 88 1.22 -11.18 32.99
N LYS A 89 1.41 -10.16 33.83
CA LYS A 89 2.45 -10.02 34.86
C LYS A 89 2.46 -11.28 35.74
N GLN A 90 3.63 -11.90 35.95
CA GLN A 90 3.98 -12.47 37.26
C GLN A 90 5.49 -12.51 37.44
#